data_AF-I2ABQ4-F1
#
_entry.id   AF-I2ABQ4-F1
#
_cell.length_a   1.000
_cell.length_b   1.000
_cell.length_c   1.000
_cell.angle_alpha   90.00
_cell.angle_beta   90.00
_cell.angle_gamma   90.00
#
_symmetry.space_group_name_H-M   'P 1'
#
loop_
_entity.id
_entity.type
_entity.pdbx_description
1 polymer ?
#
loop_
_entity_poly.entity_id
_entity_poly.type
_entity_poly.pdbx_seq_one_letter_code
_entity_poly.pdbx_strand_id
1 'polypeptide(L)'
;MQGLELSRILRSVKDLQLNAVPDVKSLAAQALVPANSLGFDLAKPLQVNLPKFKVDLPPLGLDYTRLFGPALNIENLGLKNIIDTSSLKVFDGIYNAQRAQFEGLFESINRMFDGILPPNWRGVRGLDQIETILLDEGLALAWVPPTDILNALLGASSKQERRRILGRRWKRIVAACRDSIESASSTDFAQYRGFALNVVRMLEGGHSEGAQALAANLLDTMLRGTLDGPSRQEVTNQRNRLLINDLPMRAAMVFGGIWGSHTEFWQSRGDSIPREFTRHGSAHAVSRLQYSRINAVIALMHVTAYIMLLDSGDLS
;
A
#
# COMPACT_ATOMS: atom_id res chain seq x y z
N MET A 1 4.10 -23.13 -17.59
CA MET A 1 3.75 -22.38 -16.37
C MET A 1 2.39 -22.85 -15.90
N GLN A 2 2.29 -23.47 -14.72
CA GLN A 2 1.00 -23.61 -14.03
C GLN A 2 0.65 -22.22 -13.47
N GLY A 3 -0.59 -21.77 -13.67
CA GLY A 3 -1.04 -20.46 -13.18
C GLY A 3 -0.99 -20.36 -11.66
N LEU A 4 -0.72 -19.17 -11.15
CA LEU A 4 -0.71 -18.88 -9.72
C LEU A 4 -2.13 -18.84 -9.16
N GLU A 5 -2.37 -19.65 -8.14
CA GLU A 5 -3.61 -19.73 -7.36
C GLU A 5 -3.53 -18.84 -6.12
N LEU A 6 -4.20 -17.69 -6.13
CA LEU A 6 -4.29 -16.79 -4.96
C LEU A 6 -4.82 -17.53 -3.72
N SER A 7 -5.70 -18.53 -3.92
CA SER A 7 -6.23 -19.40 -2.87
C SER A 7 -5.18 -20.20 -2.09
N ARG A 8 -3.99 -20.42 -2.67
CA ARG A 8 -2.86 -21.13 -2.03
C ARG A 8 -2.04 -20.18 -1.14
N ILE A 9 -1.84 -18.95 -1.60
CA ILE A 9 -1.21 -17.86 -0.81
C ILE A 9 -2.08 -17.57 0.42
N LEU A 10 -3.40 -17.45 0.23
CA LEU A 10 -4.38 -17.22 1.29
C LEU A 10 -4.42 -18.34 2.36
N ARG A 11 -4.21 -19.61 1.96
CA ARG A 11 -4.15 -20.76 2.89
C ARG A 11 -2.87 -20.78 3.72
N SER A 12 -1.71 -20.54 3.10
CA SER A 12 -0.41 -20.50 3.81
C SER A 12 -0.39 -19.45 4.93
N VAL A 13 -1.00 -18.29 4.67
CA VAL A 13 -1.15 -17.21 5.67
C VAL A 13 -2.11 -17.61 6.80
N LYS A 14 -3.16 -18.39 6.52
CA LYS A 14 -4.12 -18.86 7.52
C LYS A 14 -3.51 -19.90 8.47
N ASP A 15 -2.64 -20.76 7.96
CA ASP A 15 -1.94 -21.78 8.76
C ASP A 15 -0.84 -21.18 9.66
N LEU A 16 -0.25 -20.06 9.27
CA LEU A 16 0.66 -19.28 10.13
C LEU A 16 -0.09 -18.60 11.30
N GLN A 17 -1.33 -18.18 11.10
CA GLN A 17 -2.15 -17.56 12.16
C GLN A 17 -2.65 -18.54 13.23
N LEU A 18 -2.98 -19.77 12.85
CA LEU A 18 -3.50 -20.77 13.79
C LEU A 18 -2.46 -21.26 14.80
N ASN A 19 -1.17 -21.13 14.48
CA ASN A 19 -0.06 -21.59 15.32
C ASN A 19 0.56 -20.48 16.20
N ALA A 20 0.06 -19.24 16.13
CA ALA A 20 0.68 -18.08 16.79
C ALA A 20 -0.18 -17.35 17.83
N VAL A 21 -1.38 -17.85 18.17
CA VAL A 21 -2.28 -17.21 19.16
C VAL A 21 -2.36 -18.06 20.44
N PRO A 22 -1.87 -17.59 21.61
CA PRO A 22 -2.20 -18.20 22.88
C PRO A 22 -3.68 -17.94 23.23
N ASP A 23 -4.34 -18.97 23.77
CA ASP A 23 -5.77 -19.01 24.10
C ASP A 23 -6.23 -17.87 25.03
N VAL A 24 -6.88 -16.87 24.43
CA VAL A 24 -7.34 -15.63 25.07
C VAL A 24 -8.49 -15.87 26.07
N LYS A 25 -9.10 -17.06 26.11
CA LYS A 25 -10.17 -17.36 27.08
C LYS A 25 -9.68 -17.52 28.53
N SER A 26 -8.38 -17.73 28.76
CA SER A 26 -7.83 -17.91 30.11
C SER A 26 -7.56 -16.60 30.88
N LEU A 27 -7.56 -15.44 30.20
CA LEU A 27 -7.16 -14.15 30.80
C LEU A 27 -8.34 -13.25 31.22
N ALA A 28 -9.56 -13.55 30.80
CA ALA A 28 -10.72 -12.69 31.02
C ALA A 28 -11.44 -12.86 32.38
N ALA A 29 -10.95 -13.73 33.27
CA ALA A 29 -11.65 -14.07 34.51
C ALA A 29 -11.20 -13.28 35.77
N GLN A 30 -10.20 -12.40 35.68
CA GLN A 30 -9.68 -11.67 36.86
C GLN A 30 -9.58 -10.16 36.61
N ALA A 31 -10.70 -9.46 36.56
CA ALA A 31 -10.80 -8.04 36.91
C ALA A 31 -12.27 -7.58 36.88
N LEU A 32 -13.00 -7.86 37.95
CA LEU A 32 -14.30 -7.25 38.23
C LEU A 32 -14.19 -6.50 39.55
N VAL A 33 -13.97 -5.17 39.53
CA VAL A 33 -14.39 -4.22 40.58
C VAL A 33 -14.69 -2.85 39.92
N PRO A 34 -15.75 -2.13 40.31
CA PRO A 34 -16.26 -0.97 39.58
C PRO A 34 -15.96 0.39 40.23
N ALA A 35 -16.21 1.44 39.43
CA ALA A 35 -16.64 2.81 39.79
C ALA A 35 -15.60 3.95 39.88
N ASN A 36 -15.70 4.81 38.84
CA ASN A 36 -15.95 6.26 38.87
C ASN A 36 -14.90 7.27 39.39
N SER A 37 -14.77 8.28 38.51
CA SER A 37 -14.43 9.70 38.74
C SER A 37 -12.96 10.08 38.90
N LEU A 38 -12.33 10.36 37.75
CA LEU A 38 -11.53 11.57 37.51
C LEU A 38 -11.36 11.71 35.99
N GLY A 39 -11.90 12.80 35.44
CA GLY A 39 -12.06 13.02 34.01
C GLY A 39 -10.75 13.30 33.28
N PHE A 40 -10.06 12.23 32.88
CA PHE A 40 -9.11 12.25 31.77
C PHE A 40 -9.49 11.12 30.81
N ASP A 41 -10.15 11.50 29.71
CA ASP A 41 -10.49 10.59 28.61
C ASP A 41 -9.22 10.25 27.81
N LEU A 42 -8.46 9.28 28.32
CA LEU A 42 -7.26 8.72 27.68
C LEU A 42 -7.59 7.84 26.45
N ALA A 43 -8.87 7.70 26.07
CA ALA A 43 -9.27 6.93 24.90
C ALA A 43 -9.07 7.67 23.56
N LYS A 44 -8.74 8.97 23.58
CA LYS A 44 -8.62 9.78 22.36
C LYS A 44 -7.28 9.76 21.60
N PRO A 45 -6.09 9.45 22.16
CA PRO A 45 -4.88 9.39 21.34
C PRO A 45 -4.61 8.00 20.73
N LEU A 46 -5.42 6.98 21.02
CA LEU A 46 -5.21 5.60 20.55
C LEU A 46 -6.21 5.15 19.46
N GLN A 47 -7.14 6.02 19.05
CA GLN A 47 -7.92 5.86 17.81
C GLN A 47 -7.22 6.52 16.61
N VAL A 48 -5.89 6.60 16.61
CA VAL A 48 -5.13 6.97 15.42
C VAL A 48 -5.17 5.79 14.46
N ASN A 49 -6.12 5.85 13.50
CA ASN A 49 -6.22 5.10 12.26
C ASN A 49 -5.08 4.09 12.02
N LEU A 50 -5.21 2.90 12.58
CA LEU A 50 -4.46 1.74 12.11
C LEU A 50 -4.97 1.40 10.70
N PRO A 51 -4.07 1.09 9.75
CA PRO A 51 -4.47 0.66 8.41
C PRO A 51 -5.43 -0.53 8.47
N LYS A 52 -6.44 -0.57 7.60
CA LYS A 52 -7.36 -1.70 7.44
C LYS A 52 -6.72 -2.95 6.80
N PHE A 53 -5.42 -2.93 6.54
CA PHE A 53 -4.67 -4.04 5.97
C PHE A 53 -4.25 -5.03 7.05
N LYS A 54 -4.20 -6.32 6.69
CA LYS A 54 -3.64 -7.35 7.57
C LYS A 54 -2.12 -7.22 7.61
N VAL A 55 -1.62 -6.67 8.71
CA VAL A 55 -0.19 -6.63 9.04
C VAL A 55 0.02 -7.62 10.19
N ASP A 56 0.54 -8.80 9.90
CA ASP A 56 0.95 -9.75 10.94
C ASP A 56 2.23 -9.19 11.61
N LEU A 57 2.04 -8.41 12.68
CA LEU A 57 3.13 -7.93 13.54
C LEU A 57 3.54 -9.06 14.51
N PRO A 58 4.84 -9.37 14.69
CA PRO A 58 5.26 -10.21 15.79
C PRO A 58 4.85 -9.56 17.13
N PRO A 59 4.59 -10.35 18.20
CA PRO A 59 4.21 -9.80 19.49
C PRO A 59 5.29 -8.84 19.98
N LEU A 60 4.95 -7.56 20.04
CA LEU A 60 5.80 -6.55 20.65
C LEU A 60 5.91 -6.91 22.14
N GLY A 61 7.10 -7.35 22.56
CA GLY A 61 7.44 -7.56 23.97
C GLY A 61 7.51 -6.22 24.70
N LEU A 62 6.39 -5.53 24.84
CA LEU A 62 6.26 -4.30 25.60
C LEU A 62 6.10 -4.67 27.07
N ASP A 63 7.12 -4.38 27.87
CA ASP A 63 7.04 -4.42 29.32
C ASP A 63 6.26 -3.18 29.81
N TYR A 64 4.94 -3.30 29.84
CA TYR A 64 4.02 -2.24 30.28
C TYR A 64 4.28 -1.81 31.72
N THR A 65 4.84 -2.69 32.56
CA THR A 65 5.24 -2.39 33.94
C THR A 65 6.39 -1.40 34.02
N ARG A 66 7.36 -1.45 33.10
CA ARG A 66 8.38 -0.40 32.94
C ARG A 66 7.83 0.89 32.34
N LEU A 67 6.78 0.79 31.51
CA LEU A 67 6.19 1.93 30.80
C LEU A 67 5.36 2.84 31.72
N PHE A 68 4.62 2.26 32.67
CA PHE A 68 3.69 2.99 33.55
C PHE A 68 4.06 2.96 35.03
N GLY A 69 5.03 2.13 35.44
CA GLY A 69 5.49 2.00 36.83
C GLY A 69 5.87 3.32 37.51
N PRO A 70 6.53 4.28 36.84
CA PRO A 70 6.86 5.57 37.44
C PRO A 70 5.64 6.47 37.67
N ALA A 71 4.64 6.45 36.77
CA ALA A 71 3.41 7.24 36.92
C ALA A 71 2.55 6.75 38.09
N LEU A 72 2.54 5.43 38.33
CA LEU A 72 1.89 4.79 39.48
C LEU A 72 2.62 5.06 40.81
N ASN A 73 3.92 5.38 40.79
CA ASN A 73 4.69 5.73 41.98
C ASN A 73 4.50 7.19 42.43
N ILE A 74 3.95 8.06 41.57
CA ILE A 74 3.66 9.46 41.92
C ILE A 74 2.46 9.55 42.88
N GLU A 75 1.49 8.64 42.79
CA GLU A 75 0.36 8.58 43.74
C GLU A 75 0.81 8.17 45.15
N ASN A 76 1.88 7.37 45.28
CA ASN A 76 2.40 6.92 46.58
C ASN A 76 3.42 7.86 47.20
N LEU A 77 3.97 8.81 46.44
CA LEU A 77 4.90 9.82 46.94
C LEU A 77 4.14 11.13 47.18
N GLY A 78 3.41 11.17 48.29
CA GLY A 78 2.69 12.37 48.78
C GLY A 78 3.62 13.54 49.12
N LEU A 79 4.23 14.16 48.11
CA LEU A 79 5.18 15.26 48.27
C LEU A 79 4.54 16.59 47.83
N LYS A 80 3.96 17.25 48.83
CA LYS A 80 3.78 18.70 48.84
C LYS A 80 5.18 19.36 48.78
N ASN A 81 5.42 20.16 47.74
CA ASN A 81 6.37 21.29 47.69
C ASN A 81 7.88 21.07 47.91
N ILE A 82 8.52 20.04 47.33
CA ILE A 82 9.99 20.06 47.14
C ILE A 82 10.33 19.43 45.78
N ILE A 83 10.76 20.23 44.81
CA ILE A 83 11.40 19.72 43.58
C ILE A 83 12.87 19.44 43.93
N ASP A 84 13.17 18.20 44.32
CA ASP A 84 14.54 17.77 44.55
C ASP A 84 15.26 17.57 43.20
N THR A 85 16.32 18.34 42.96
CA THR A 85 17.17 18.26 41.74
C THR A 85 17.78 16.88 41.48
N SER A 86 17.82 15.99 42.49
CA SER A 86 18.25 14.60 42.32
C SER A 86 17.24 13.77 41.51
N SER A 87 15.94 14.08 41.63
CA SER A 87 14.87 13.44 40.86
C SER A 87 14.95 13.78 39.37
N LEU A 88 15.35 15.00 39.00
CA LEU A 88 15.49 15.43 37.61
C LEU A 88 16.54 14.63 36.82
N LYS A 89 17.66 14.24 37.44
CA LYS A 89 18.69 13.40 36.77
C LYS A 89 18.22 11.95 36.55
N VAL A 90 17.41 11.43 37.48
CA VAL A 90 16.78 10.11 37.34
C VAL A 90 15.70 10.18 36.25
N PHE A 91 14.93 11.27 36.18
CA PHE A 91 14.01 11.53 35.08
C PHE A 91 14.72 11.71 33.73
N ASP A 92 15.86 12.38 33.66
CA ASP A 92 16.65 12.50 32.42
C ASP A 92 17.20 11.14 31.97
N GLY A 93 17.70 10.31 32.90
CA GLY A 93 18.16 8.96 32.61
C GLY A 93 17.04 8.04 32.10
N ILE A 94 15.87 8.11 32.73
CA ILE A 94 14.67 7.35 32.33
C ILE A 94 14.11 7.88 31.00
N TYR A 95 14.07 9.20 30.81
CA TYR A 95 13.61 9.84 29.58
C TYR A 95 14.53 9.52 28.41
N ASN A 96 15.85 9.54 28.60
CA ASN A 96 16.81 9.16 27.57
C ASN A 96 16.78 7.66 27.27
N ALA A 97 16.59 6.80 28.27
CA ALA A 97 16.43 5.36 28.06
C ALA A 97 15.11 5.01 27.37
N GLN A 98 14.01 5.68 27.73
CA GLN A 98 12.73 5.57 27.04
C GLN A 98 12.85 6.07 25.60
N ARG A 99 13.49 7.23 25.37
CA ARG A 99 13.74 7.77 24.05
C ARG A 99 14.55 6.82 23.18
N ALA A 100 15.63 6.23 23.70
CA ALA A 100 16.44 5.24 22.98
C ALA A 100 15.65 3.95 22.67
N GLN A 101 14.78 3.50 23.58
CA GLN A 101 13.89 2.36 23.33
C GLN A 101 12.81 2.69 22.29
N PHE A 102 12.25 3.90 22.30
CA PHE A 102 11.33 4.38 21.28
C PHE A 102 12.02 4.53 19.93
N GLU A 103 13.23 5.10 19.88
CA GLU A 103 14.03 5.22 18.67
C GLU A 103 14.35 3.83 18.09
N GLY A 104 14.76 2.86 18.92
CA GLY A 104 15.00 1.47 18.49
C GLY A 104 13.71 0.74 18.05
N LEU A 105 12.57 1.06 18.65
CA LEU A 105 11.25 0.55 18.26
C LEU A 105 10.80 1.16 16.93
N PHE A 106 10.96 2.47 16.74
CA PHE A 106 10.68 3.16 15.47
C PHE A 106 11.59 2.67 14.36
N GLU A 107 12.87 2.43 14.62
CA GLU A 107 13.78 1.82 13.66
C GLU A 107 13.38 0.38 13.32
N SER A 108 12.91 -0.41 14.28
CA SER A 108 12.43 -1.78 14.04
C SER A 108 11.12 -1.78 13.25
N ILE A 109 10.19 -0.88 13.57
CA ILE A 109 8.93 -0.69 12.85
C ILE A 109 9.20 -0.18 11.43
N ASN A 110 10.09 0.80 11.26
CA ASN A 110 10.48 1.31 9.95
C ASN A 110 11.17 0.21 9.12
N ARG A 111 12.07 -0.59 9.70
CA ARG A 111 12.67 -1.74 9.02
C ARG A 111 11.64 -2.80 8.60
N MET A 112 10.62 -3.05 9.41
CA MET A 112 9.49 -3.91 9.03
C MET A 112 8.67 -3.32 7.88
N PHE A 113 8.34 -2.02 7.95
CA PHE A 113 7.65 -1.32 6.86
C PHE A 113 8.48 -1.28 5.57
N ASP A 114 9.80 -1.15 5.65
CA ASP A 114 10.71 -1.17 4.49
C ASP A 114 10.74 -2.53 3.79
N GLY A 115 10.48 -3.62 4.51
CA GLY A 115 10.34 -4.97 3.95
C GLY A 115 8.99 -5.20 3.28
N ILE A 116 7.92 -4.63 3.83
CA ILE A 116 6.52 -4.93 3.44
C ILE A 116 5.99 -3.94 2.39
N LEU A 117 6.45 -2.69 2.39
CA LEU A 117 6.01 -1.68 1.43
C LEU A 117 6.91 -1.66 0.18
N PRO A 118 6.37 -1.21 -0.98
CA PRO A 118 7.19 -0.97 -2.14
C PRO A 118 8.25 0.13 -1.86
N PRO A 119 9.45 0.08 -2.46
CA PRO A 119 10.55 1.00 -2.12
C PRO A 119 10.24 2.50 -2.25
N ASN A 120 9.32 2.89 -3.13
CA ASN A 120 8.91 4.29 -3.30
C ASN A 120 8.07 4.83 -2.12
N TRP A 121 7.64 3.97 -1.19
CA TRP A 121 6.89 4.34 0.01
C TRP A 121 7.76 4.65 1.23
N ARG A 122 9.08 4.51 1.12
CA ARG A 122 10.00 4.86 2.20
C ARG A 122 9.83 6.34 2.58
N GLY A 123 9.50 6.60 3.85
CA GLY A 123 9.27 7.95 4.36
C GLY A 123 7.94 8.59 3.95
N VAL A 124 7.02 7.85 3.32
CA VAL A 124 5.68 8.33 2.97
C VAL A 124 4.73 8.16 4.15
N ARG A 125 3.89 9.17 4.40
CA ARG A 125 2.81 9.16 5.41
C ARG A 125 1.46 9.30 4.70
N GLY A 126 0.37 8.83 5.32
CA GLY A 126 -0.99 8.97 4.77
C GLY A 126 -1.49 7.70 4.07
N LEU A 127 -1.73 6.64 4.84
CA LEU A 127 -2.28 5.36 4.35
C LEU A 127 -3.81 5.39 4.16
N ASP A 128 -4.48 6.42 4.69
CA ASP A 128 -5.92 6.59 4.74
C ASP A 128 -6.57 6.76 3.35
N GLN A 129 -5.85 7.35 2.40
CA GLN A 129 -6.37 7.58 1.03
C GLN A 129 -6.02 6.46 0.04
N ILE A 130 -5.27 5.45 0.46
CA ILE A 130 -4.76 4.40 -0.44
C ILE A 130 -5.91 3.65 -1.10
N GLU A 131 -6.91 3.24 -0.31
CA GLU A 131 -8.03 2.46 -0.83
C GLU A 131 -8.77 3.22 -1.93
N THR A 132 -9.06 4.50 -1.71
CA THR A 132 -9.72 5.36 -2.69
C THR A 132 -8.89 5.54 -3.96
N ILE A 133 -7.59 5.83 -3.82
CA ILE A 133 -6.73 6.08 -4.98
C ILE A 133 -6.51 4.81 -5.81
N LEU A 134 -6.39 3.66 -5.16
CA LEU A 134 -6.22 2.37 -5.83
C LEU A 134 -7.53 1.87 -6.45
N LEU A 135 -8.57 1.68 -5.62
CA LEU A 135 -9.79 0.99 -6.03
C LEU A 135 -10.76 1.92 -6.78
N ASP A 136 -10.89 3.19 -6.38
CA ASP A 136 -11.90 4.08 -6.96
C ASP A 136 -11.32 4.92 -8.11
N GLU A 137 -10.03 5.26 -8.06
CA GLU A 137 -9.36 6.01 -9.12
C GLU A 137 -8.52 5.15 -10.08
N GLY A 138 -8.19 3.90 -9.70
CA GLY A 138 -7.43 2.99 -10.54
C GLY A 138 -5.98 3.43 -10.78
N LEU A 139 -5.34 4.12 -9.83
CA LEU A 139 -3.95 4.53 -9.95
C LEU A 139 -3.00 3.46 -9.41
N ALA A 140 -1.87 3.23 -10.09
CA ALA A 140 -0.77 2.43 -9.56
C ALA A 140 0.10 3.28 -8.63
N LEU A 141 0.39 2.78 -7.43
CA LEU A 141 1.23 3.48 -6.45
C LEU A 141 2.44 2.66 -5.98
N ALA A 142 2.56 1.40 -6.39
CA ALA A 142 3.63 0.51 -5.96
C ALA A 142 4.82 0.56 -6.95
N TRP A 143 6.05 0.71 -6.42
CA TRP A 143 7.33 0.95 -7.11
C TRP A 143 7.41 2.27 -7.89
N VAL A 144 6.30 2.70 -8.47
CA VAL A 144 6.12 3.98 -9.15
C VAL A 144 4.83 4.63 -8.67
N PRO A 145 4.74 5.97 -8.68
CA PRO A 145 5.77 6.93 -9.11
C PRO A 145 6.84 7.16 -8.02
N PRO A 146 7.91 7.94 -8.29
CA PRO A 146 8.88 8.37 -7.28
C PRO A 146 8.22 8.96 -6.02
N THR A 147 8.89 8.79 -4.88
CA THR A 147 8.38 9.16 -3.54
C THR A 147 7.84 10.59 -3.44
N ASP A 148 8.51 11.58 -4.04
CA ASP A 148 8.05 12.96 -4.01
C ASP A 148 6.78 13.20 -4.85
N ILE A 149 6.57 12.39 -5.89
CA ILE A 149 5.36 12.40 -6.71
C ILE A 149 4.25 11.67 -5.97
N LEU A 150 4.56 10.53 -5.35
CA LEU A 150 3.62 9.78 -4.52
C LEU A 150 3.07 10.65 -3.39
N ASN A 151 3.93 11.33 -2.64
CA ASN A 151 3.51 12.29 -1.60
C ASN A 151 2.60 13.39 -2.17
N ALA A 152 2.90 13.91 -3.37
CA ALA A 152 2.04 14.90 -4.01
C ALA A 152 0.66 14.33 -4.41
N LEU A 153 0.58 13.05 -4.80
CA LEU A 153 -0.68 12.40 -5.13
C LEU A 153 -1.55 12.14 -3.88
N LEU A 154 -0.92 11.74 -2.78
CA LEU A 154 -1.59 11.53 -1.48
C LEU A 154 -2.04 12.85 -0.85
N GLY A 155 -1.27 13.93 -1.04
CA GLY A 155 -1.64 15.27 -0.57
C GLY A 155 -2.66 16.00 -1.46
N ALA A 156 -2.99 15.46 -2.63
CA ALA A 156 -3.93 16.08 -3.55
C ALA A 156 -5.38 15.97 -3.05
N SER A 157 -6.10 17.07 -3.13
CA SER A 157 -7.49 17.18 -2.64
C SER A 157 -8.52 16.49 -3.54
N SER A 158 -8.14 16.14 -4.78
CA SER A 158 -9.07 15.59 -5.77
C SER A 158 -8.40 14.73 -6.83
N LYS A 159 -9.20 13.85 -7.44
CA LYS A 159 -8.84 13.07 -8.64
C LYS A 159 -8.31 13.96 -9.77
N GLN A 160 -8.92 15.12 -10.00
CA GLN A 160 -8.50 16.04 -11.05
C GLN A 160 -7.12 16.65 -10.76
N GLU A 161 -6.84 16.96 -9.50
CA GLU A 161 -5.52 17.42 -9.07
C GLU A 161 -4.45 16.33 -9.23
N ARG A 162 -4.74 15.09 -8.82
CA ARG A 162 -3.87 13.93 -9.06
C ARG A 162 -3.54 13.75 -10.55
N ARG A 163 -4.55 13.83 -11.42
CA ARG A 163 -4.35 13.77 -12.88
C ARG A 163 -3.45 14.90 -13.40
N ARG A 164 -3.58 16.12 -12.87
CA ARG A 164 -2.68 17.24 -13.23
C ARG A 164 -1.25 16.98 -12.77
N ILE A 165 -1.05 16.43 -11.58
CA ILE A 165 0.28 16.07 -11.05
C ILE A 165 0.94 15.05 -11.98
N LEU A 166 0.24 13.95 -12.31
CA LEU A 166 0.73 12.93 -13.25
C LEU A 166 1.07 13.54 -14.60
N GLY A 167 0.17 14.38 -15.14
CA GLY A 167 0.37 15.02 -16.44
C GLY A 167 1.53 16.02 -16.50
N ARG A 168 1.83 16.73 -15.40
CA ARG A 168 2.98 17.65 -15.30
C ARG A 168 4.29 16.92 -15.08
N ARG A 169 4.28 15.84 -14.30
CA ARG A 169 5.49 15.09 -13.92
C ARG A 169 5.76 13.85 -14.77
N TRP A 170 5.04 13.70 -15.89
CA TRP A 170 5.05 12.48 -16.71
C TRP A 170 6.45 11.98 -17.10
N LYS A 171 7.37 12.86 -17.51
CA LYS A 171 8.74 12.45 -17.92
C LYS A 171 9.49 11.76 -16.78
N ARG A 172 9.36 12.29 -15.56
CA ARG A 172 10.00 11.70 -14.36
C ARG A 172 9.37 10.36 -14.00
N ILE A 173 8.06 10.22 -14.19
CA ILE A 173 7.37 8.96 -13.97
C ILE A 173 7.82 7.92 -15.00
N VAL A 174 7.88 8.28 -16.28
CA VAL A 174 8.35 7.39 -17.36
C VAL A 174 9.79 6.93 -17.13
N ALA A 175 10.68 7.83 -16.70
CA ALA A 175 12.05 7.48 -16.32
C ALA A 175 12.08 6.50 -15.14
N ALA A 176 11.31 6.75 -14.08
CA ALA A 176 11.25 5.84 -12.94
C ALA A 176 10.67 4.46 -13.31
N CYS A 177 9.71 4.40 -14.24
CA CYS A 177 9.20 3.15 -14.78
C CYS A 177 10.30 2.39 -15.53
N ARG A 178 11.06 3.08 -16.40
CA ARG A 178 12.21 2.50 -17.10
C ARG A 178 13.21 1.90 -16.11
N ASP A 179 13.65 2.69 -15.14
CA ASP A 179 14.66 2.27 -14.16
C ASP A 179 14.19 1.02 -13.38
N SER A 180 12.90 1.00 -12.99
CA SER A 180 12.31 -0.15 -12.31
C SER A 180 12.30 -1.40 -13.21
N ILE A 181 11.82 -1.28 -14.45
CA ILE A 181 11.76 -2.39 -15.42
C ILE A 181 13.16 -2.92 -15.76
N GLU A 182 14.16 -2.04 -15.85
CA GLU A 182 15.55 -2.41 -16.12
C GLU A 182 16.20 -3.11 -14.92
N SER A 183 15.84 -2.71 -13.69
CA SER A 183 16.34 -3.33 -12.45
C SER A 183 15.77 -4.72 -12.14
N ALA A 184 14.64 -5.10 -12.76
CA ALA A 184 14.03 -6.41 -12.55
C ALA A 184 14.99 -7.53 -12.96
N SER A 185 15.19 -8.49 -12.06
CA SER A 185 16.24 -9.52 -12.13
C SER A 185 15.77 -10.84 -12.75
N SER A 186 14.48 -11.16 -12.62
CA SER A 186 13.88 -12.40 -13.09
C SER A 186 13.87 -12.48 -14.62
N THR A 187 14.34 -13.62 -15.13
CA THR A 187 14.34 -13.93 -16.56
C THR A 187 13.01 -14.48 -17.06
N ASP A 188 12.16 -14.99 -16.16
CA ASP A 188 10.90 -15.67 -16.50
C ASP A 188 9.91 -14.77 -17.24
N PHE A 189 10.07 -13.45 -17.05
CA PHE A 189 9.19 -12.43 -17.62
C PHE A 189 9.95 -11.44 -18.53
N ALA A 190 11.12 -11.84 -19.04
CA ALA A 190 11.98 -10.99 -19.89
C ALA A 190 11.26 -10.44 -21.14
N GLN A 191 10.37 -11.24 -21.75
CA GLN A 191 9.57 -10.78 -22.89
C GLN A 191 8.66 -9.59 -22.54
N TYR A 192 8.04 -9.60 -21.34
CA TYR A 192 7.16 -8.52 -20.90
C TYR A 192 7.93 -7.24 -20.64
N ARG A 193 9.14 -7.35 -20.07
CA ARG A 193 10.07 -6.22 -19.91
C ARG A 193 10.41 -5.59 -21.26
N GLY A 194 10.69 -6.39 -22.29
CA GLY A 194 10.96 -5.90 -23.65
C GLY A 194 9.81 -5.06 -24.22
N PHE A 195 8.56 -5.53 -24.09
CA PHE A 195 7.38 -4.76 -24.49
C PHE A 195 7.14 -3.52 -23.62
N ALA A 196 7.39 -3.59 -22.31
CA ALA A 196 7.27 -2.44 -21.43
C ALA A 196 8.27 -1.33 -21.81
N LEU A 197 9.52 -1.68 -22.17
CA LEU A 197 10.51 -0.73 -22.68
C LEU A 197 10.12 -0.13 -24.04
N ASN A 198 9.37 -0.85 -24.88
CA ASN A 198 8.76 -0.26 -26.09
C ASN A 198 7.75 0.82 -25.73
N VAL A 199 6.89 0.60 -24.72
CA VAL A 199 5.94 1.61 -24.23
C VAL A 199 6.67 2.87 -23.74
N VAL A 200 7.76 2.70 -22.99
CA VAL A 200 8.62 3.82 -22.55
C VAL A 200 9.13 4.63 -23.75
N ARG A 201 9.72 3.96 -24.75
CA ARG A 201 10.21 4.61 -25.98
C ARG A 201 9.11 5.35 -26.73
N MET A 202 7.91 4.77 -26.81
CA MET A 202 6.76 5.42 -27.44
C MET A 202 6.35 6.70 -26.69
N LEU A 203 6.31 6.69 -25.36
CA LEU A 203 6.02 7.89 -24.56
C LEU A 203 7.07 8.98 -24.72
N GLU A 204 8.34 8.63 -24.74
CA GLU A 204 9.45 9.56 -24.98
C GLU A 204 9.42 10.15 -26.39
N GLY A 205 9.06 9.34 -27.39
CA GLY A 205 8.85 9.76 -28.78
C GLY A 205 7.54 10.52 -29.03
N GLY A 206 6.70 10.71 -28.01
CA GLY A 206 5.43 11.43 -28.14
C GLY A 206 4.25 10.60 -28.68
N HIS A 207 4.43 9.30 -28.90
CA HIS A 207 3.41 8.37 -29.40
C HIS A 207 2.54 7.82 -28.26
N SER A 208 1.80 8.72 -27.60
CA SER A 208 1.01 8.39 -26.40
C SER A 208 -0.08 7.36 -26.67
N GLU A 209 -0.70 7.42 -27.85
CA GLU A 209 -1.80 6.54 -28.24
C GLU A 209 -1.32 5.09 -28.40
N GLY A 210 -0.19 4.91 -29.10
CA GLY A 210 0.46 3.60 -29.25
C GLY A 210 0.95 3.06 -27.91
N ALA A 211 1.53 3.92 -27.08
CA ALA A 211 1.97 3.56 -25.74
C ALA A 211 0.81 3.04 -24.87
N GLN A 212 -0.33 3.73 -24.85
CA GLN A 212 -1.50 3.30 -24.09
C GLN A 212 -2.05 1.96 -24.59
N ALA A 213 -2.21 1.80 -25.91
CA ALA A 213 -2.71 0.56 -26.50
C ALA A 213 -1.82 -0.63 -26.13
N LEU A 214 -0.50 -0.48 -26.31
CA LEU A 214 0.45 -1.54 -26.00
C LEU A 214 0.49 -1.83 -24.49
N ALA A 215 0.51 -0.82 -23.63
CA ALA A 215 0.54 -1.00 -22.18
C ALA A 215 -0.71 -1.71 -21.65
N ALA A 216 -1.90 -1.32 -22.12
CA ALA A 216 -3.15 -1.94 -21.71
C ALA A 216 -3.22 -3.43 -22.13
N ASN A 217 -2.83 -3.74 -23.36
CA ASN A 217 -2.80 -5.12 -23.85
C ASN A 217 -1.70 -5.95 -23.19
N LEU A 218 -0.55 -5.34 -22.89
CA LEU A 218 0.53 -6.00 -22.18
C LEU A 218 0.09 -6.37 -20.77
N LEU A 219 -0.55 -5.46 -20.03
CA LEU A 219 -1.07 -5.75 -18.69
C LEU A 219 -2.07 -6.92 -18.71
N ASP A 220 -3.02 -6.92 -19.64
CA ASP A 220 -3.99 -8.02 -19.79
C ASP A 220 -3.29 -9.35 -20.12
N THR A 221 -2.29 -9.31 -21.00
CA THR A 221 -1.50 -10.47 -21.40
C THR A 221 -0.70 -11.04 -20.23
N MET A 222 -0.06 -10.18 -19.43
CA MET A 222 0.67 -10.58 -18.24
C MET A 222 -0.26 -11.28 -17.26
N LEU A 223 -1.39 -10.64 -16.90
CA LEU A 223 -2.39 -11.22 -15.98
C LEU A 223 -2.91 -12.58 -16.44
N ARG A 224 -3.12 -12.77 -17.74
CA ARG A 224 -3.53 -14.06 -18.32
C ARG A 224 -2.43 -15.12 -18.29
N GLY A 225 -1.17 -14.69 -18.41
CA GLY A 225 -0.01 -15.59 -18.45
C GLY A 225 0.44 -16.06 -17.06
N THR A 226 0.17 -15.27 -16.02
CA THR A 226 0.69 -15.50 -14.67
C THR A 226 -0.38 -15.94 -13.67
N LEU A 227 -1.64 -15.53 -13.82
CA LEU A 227 -2.74 -15.92 -12.92
C LEU A 227 -3.63 -16.99 -13.55
N ASP A 228 -4.20 -17.86 -12.72
CA ASP A 228 -5.29 -18.74 -13.14
C ASP A 228 -6.59 -17.94 -13.47
N GLY A 229 -7.59 -18.65 -13.99
CA GLY A 229 -8.88 -18.05 -14.34
C GLY A 229 -9.59 -17.37 -13.16
N PRO A 230 -9.83 -18.06 -12.04
CA PRO A 230 -10.48 -17.49 -10.85
C PRO A 230 -9.76 -16.27 -10.26
N SER A 231 -8.46 -16.37 -10.01
CA SER A 231 -7.60 -15.31 -9.46
C SER A 231 -7.58 -14.09 -10.38
N ARG A 232 -7.51 -14.30 -11.70
CA ARG A 232 -7.64 -13.20 -12.67
C ARG A 232 -9.02 -12.53 -12.58
N GLN A 233 -10.10 -13.32 -12.44
CA GLN A 233 -11.43 -12.75 -12.29
C GLN A 233 -11.56 -11.92 -11.02
N GLU A 234 -10.98 -12.36 -9.91
CA GLU A 234 -11.01 -11.63 -8.65
C GLU A 234 -10.41 -10.21 -8.78
N VAL A 235 -9.27 -10.08 -9.47
CA VAL A 235 -8.57 -8.79 -9.60
C VAL A 235 -9.01 -7.94 -10.80
N THR A 236 -9.88 -8.44 -11.67
CA THR A 236 -10.35 -7.70 -12.86
C THR A 236 -11.87 -7.50 -12.92
N ASN A 237 -12.67 -8.33 -12.25
CA ASN A 237 -14.12 -8.26 -12.29
C ASN A 237 -14.66 -7.19 -11.32
N GLN A 238 -15.46 -6.27 -11.85
CA GLN A 238 -16.02 -5.14 -11.09
C GLN A 238 -17.35 -5.46 -10.38
N ARG A 239 -17.88 -6.69 -10.51
CA ARG A 239 -19.15 -7.07 -9.86
C ARG A 239 -19.08 -7.00 -8.34
N ASN A 240 -17.92 -7.37 -7.77
CA ASN A 240 -17.65 -7.31 -6.35
C ASN A 240 -16.40 -6.47 -6.13
N ARG A 241 -16.40 -5.64 -5.08
CA ARG A 241 -15.21 -4.89 -4.68
C ARG A 241 -14.12 -5.86 -4.25
N LEU A 242 -12.90 -5.65 -4.74
CA LEU A 242 -11.75 -6.45 -4.36
C LEU A 242 -11.46 -6.30 -2.86
N LEU A 243 -11.33 -7.43 -2.16
CA LEU A 243 -10.95 -7.47 -0.74
C LEU A 243 -9.42 -7.44 -0.61
N ILE A 244 -8.84 -6.26 -0.74
CA ILE A 244 -7.37 -6.07 -0.71
C ILE A 244 -6.73 -6.43 0.64
N ASN A 245 -7.52 -6.56 1.70
CA ASN A 245 -7.03 -6.83 3.06
C ASN A 245 -6.51 -8.26 3.25
N ASP A 246 -6.89 -9.18 2.37
CA ASP A 246 -6.48 -10.58 2.43
C ASP A 246 -5.16 -10.84 1.66
N LEU A 247 -4.65 -9.83 0.95
CA LEU A 247 -3.44 -9.91 0.14
C LEU A 247 -2.22 -9.34 0.90
N PRO A 248 -1.00 -9.86 0.65
CA PRO A 248 0.22 -9.18 1.06
C PRO A 248 0.24 -7.73 0.57
N MET A 249 0.76 -6.80 1.36
CA MET A 249 0.65 -5.36 1.10
C MET A 249 1.03 -4.96 -0.33
N ARG A 250 2.15 -5.44 -0.87
CA ARG A 250 2.58 -5.13 -2.24
C ARG A 250 1.57 -5.64 -3.29
N ALA A 251 1.08 -6.85 -3.11
CA ALA A 251 0.04 -7.43 -3.95
C ALA A 251 -1.28 -6.67 -3.82
N ALA A 252 -1.69 -6.30 -2.61
CA ALA A 252 -2.87 -5.47 -2.34
C ALA A 252 -2.82 -4.13 -3.10
N MET A 253 -1.65 -3.49 -3.09
CA MET A 253 -1.45 -2.21 -3.76
C MET A 253 -1.49 -2.31 -5.29
N VAL A 254 -0.86 -3.35 -5.83
CA VAL A 254 -0.81 -3.59 -7.27
C VAL A 254 -2.18 -4.05 -7.78
N PHE A 255 -2.77 -5.06 -7.17
CA PHE A 255 -4.07 -5.59 -7.58
C PHE A 255 -5.21 -4.62 -7.31
N GLY A 256 -5.14 -3.81 -6.24
CA GLY A 256 -6.10 -2.73 -6.01
C GLY A 256 -6.13 -1.72 -7.15
N GLY A 257 -4.95 -1.24 -7.58
CA GLY A 257 -4.86 -0.34 -8.73
C GLY A 257 -5.33 -0.99 -10.03
N ILE A 258 -4.95 -2.26 -10.26
CA ILE A 258 -5.38 -3.02 -11.44
C ILE A 258 -6.91 -3.13 -11.44
N TRP A 259 -7.52 -3.55 -10.33
CA TRP A 259 -8.96 -3.65 -10.18
C TRP A 259 -9.63 -2.31 -10.48
N GLY A 260 -9.19 -1.21 -9.87
CA GLY A 260 -9.75 0.12 -10.13
C GLY A 260 -9.61 0.59 -11.59
N SER A 261 -8.58 0.11 -12.31
CA SER A 261 -8.41 0.41 -13.74
C SER A 261 -9.23 -0.48 -14.69
N HIS A 262 -9.90 -1.52 -14.16
CA HIS A 262 -10.76 -2.42 -14.92
C HIS A 262 -12.25 -2.01 -14.89
N THR A 263 -12.55 -0.76 -14.52
CA THR A 263 -13.91 -0.22 -14.58
C THR A 263 -14.54 -0.50 -15.95
N GLU A 264 -15.74 -1.09 -15.91
CA GLU A 264 -16.47 -1.41 -17.13
C GLU A 264 -17.04 -0.16 -17.78
N PHE A 265 -17.16 -0.22 -19.11
CA PHE A 265 -17.72 0.84 -19.92
C PHE A 265 -18.41 0.21 -21.13
N TRP A 266 -19.67 0.58 -21.38
CA TRP A 266 -20.47 0.00 -22.46
C TRP A 266 -21.14 1.10 -23.30
N GLN A 267 -20.55 1.44 -24.46
CA GLN A 267 -21.18 2.39 -25.41
C GLN A 267 -22.59 1.95 -25.82
N SER A 268 -22.79 0.65 -25.98
CA SER A 268 -24.09 0.07 -26.33
C SER A 268 -25.17 0.28 -25.26
N ARG A 269 -24.79 0.60 -24.01
CA ARG A 269 -25.70 0.93 -22.90
C ARG A 269 -25.87 2.44 -22.70
N GLY A 270 -25.24 3.27 -23.53
CA GLY A 270 -25.30 4.73 -23.42
C GLY A 270 -24.28 5.34 -22.46
N ASP A 271 -23.32 4.56 -21.96
CA ASP A 271 -22.27 5.10 -21.08
C ASP A 271 -21.43 6.15 -21.82
N SER A 272 -21.00 7.20 -21.11
CA SER A 272 -20.06 8.18 -21.63
C SER A 272 -18.64 7.64 -21.64
N ILE A 273 -17.86 7.91 -22.71
CA ILE A 273 -16.45 7.47 -22.78
C ILE A 273 -15.67 8.04 -21.58
N PRO A 274 -15.06 7.19 -20.74
CA PRO A 274 -14.32 7.66 -19.57
C PRO A 274 -13.10 8.47 -19.99
N ARG A 275 -12.82 9.54 -19.25
CA ARG A 275 -11.61 10.36 -19.44
C ARG A 275 -10.42 9.73 -18.74
N GLU A 276 -10.69 8.94 -17.71
CA GLU A 276 -9.71 8.22 -16.94
C GLU A 276 -9.29 6.94 -17.62
N PHE A 277 -8.05 6.53 -17.33
CA PHE A 277 -7.52 5.29 -17.83
C PHE A 277 -8.41 4.14 -17.37
N THR A 278 -8.97 3.41 -18.33
CA THR A 278 -9.59 2.12 -18.09
C THR A 278 -9.06 1.13 -19.13
N ARG A 279 -8.86 -0.12 -18.72
CA ARG A 279 -8.50 -1.20 -19.64
C ARG A 279 -9.61 -1.45 -20.66
N HIS A 280 -10.88 -1.38 -20.25
CA HIS A 280 -12.03 -1.55 -21.15
C HIS A 280 -12.08 -0.43 -22.20
N GLY A 281 -12.00 0.84 -21.78
CA GLY A 281 -11.99 1.97 -22.70
C GLY A 281 -10.80 1.95 -23.66
N SER A 282 -9.62 1.51 -23.21
CA SER A 282 -8.46 1.35 -24.10
C SER A 282 -8.67 0.27 -25.16
N ALA A 283 -9.50 -0.76 -24.92
CA ALA A 283 -9.77 -1.79 -25.92
C ALA A 283 -10.94 -1.46 -26.86
N HIS A 284 -11.93 -0.70 -26.37
CA HIS A 284 -13.21 -0.55 -27.06
C HIS A 284 -13.61 0.91 -27.35
N ALA A 285 -12.80 1.90 -26.96
CA ALA A 285 -13.15 3.33 -27.05
C ALA A 285 -12.00 4.23 -27.54
N VAL A 286 -11.39 3.87 -28.67
CA VAL A 286 -10.33 4.67 -29.31
C VAL A 286 -10.85 6.08 -29.63
N SER A 287 -10.40 7.06 -28.85
CA SER A 287 -10.89 8.44 -28.91
C SER A 287 -9.95 9.38 -28.17
N ARG A 288 -10.01 10.69 -28.45
CA ARG A 288 -9.22 11.71 -27.73
C ARG A 288 -9.58 11.84 -26.24
N LEU A 289 -10.71 11.29 -25.81
CA LEU A 289 -11.12 11.28 -24.40
C LEU A 289 -10.36 10.20 -23.62
N GLN A 290 -10.23 9.02 -24.20
CA GLN A 290 -9.62 7.87 -23.54
C GLN A 290 -8.12 7.75 -23.86
N TYR A 291 -7.72 8.01 -25.10
CA TYR A 291 -6.33 7.97 -25.52
C TYR A 291 -5.66 9.30 -25.25
N SER A 292 -4.87 9.36 -24.19
CA SER A 292 -4.17 10.58 -23.77
C SER A 292 -2.81 10.24 -23.15
N ARG A 293 -1.87 11.19 -23.18
CA ARG A 293 -0.56 11.01 -22.53
C ARG A 293 -0.67 10.63 -21.05
N ILE A 294 -1.64 11.21 -20.34
CA ILE A 294 -1.83 10.90 -18.91
C ILE A 294 -2.26 9.44 -18.73
N ASN A 295 -3.22 8.97 -19.55
CA ASN A 295 -3.70 7.59 -19.45
C ASN A 295 -2.64 6.59 -19.92
N ALA A 296 -1.84 6.93 -20.93
CA ALA A 296 -0.68 6.15 -21.35
C ALA A 296 0.36 5.99 -20.23
N VAL A 297 0.65 7.06 -19.48
CA VAL A 297 1.54 7.02 -18.32
C VAL A 297 0.97 6.14 -17.20
N ILE A 298 -0.31 6.28 -16.89
CA ILE A 298 -0.98 5.44 -15.88
C ILE A 298 -0.94 3.95 -16.29
N ALA A 299 -1.19 3.64 -17.57
CA ALA A 299 -1.10 2.29 -18.09
C ALA A 299 0.31 1.71 -17.93
N LEU A 300 1.35 2.48 -18.24
CA LEU A 300 2.75 2.09 -18.02
C LEU A 300 3.06 1.87 -16.53
N MET A 301 2.50 2.70 -15.64
CA MET A 301 2.69 2.53 -14.19
C MET A 301 2.11 1.19 -13.72
N HIS A 302 0.93 0.78 -14.19
CA HIS A 302 0.36 -0.53 -13.88
C HIS A 302 1.23 -1.68 -14.40
N VAL A 303 1.70 -1.58 -15.65
CA VAL A 303 2.64 -2.56 -16.23
C VAL A 303 3.90 -2.69 -15.37
N THR A 304 4.48 -1.56 -14.99
CA THR A 304 5.69 -1.50 -14.16
C THR A 304 5.45 -2.15 -12.80
N ALA A 305 4.40 -1.73 -12.11
CA ALA A 305 4.06 -2.23 -10.78
C ALA A 305 3.82 -3.75 -10.78
N TYR A 306 3.19 -4.28 -11.85
CA TYR A 306 2.97 -5.71 -11.98
C TYR A 306 4.25 -6.50 -12.29
N ILE A 307 5.13 -5.98 -13.16
CA ILE A 307 6.46 -6.58 -13.40
C ILE A 307 7.25 -6.65 -12.08
N MET A 308 7.26 -5.58 -11.29
CA MET A 308 7.99 -5.56 -10.04
C MET A 308 7.39 -6.49 -8.97
N LEU A 309 6.06 -6.66 -8.96
CA LEU A 309 5.43 -7.66 -8.10
C LEU A 309 5.86 -9.08 -8.48
N LEU A 310 5.88 -9.41 -9.76
CA LEU A 310 6.35 -10.70 -10.24
C LEU A 310 7.83 -10.92 -9.90
N ASP A 311 8.66 -9.89 -10.05
CA ASP A 311 10.10 -9.95 -9.74
C ASP A 311 10.37 -10.08 -8.24
N SER A 312 9.53 -9.50 -7.39
CA SER A 312 9.68 -9.54 -5.93
C SER A 312 9.52 -10.95 -5.33
N GLY A 313 8.91 -11.87 -6.07
CA GLY A 313 8.62 -13.21 -5.59
C GLY A 313 7.41 -13.31 -4.64
N ASP A 314 6.75 -12.19 -4.31
CA ASP A 314 5.62 -12.12 -3.37
C ASP A 314 4.39 -12.98 -3.77
N LEU A 315 4.33 -13.43 -5.02
CA LEU A 315 3.28 -14.32 -5.52
C LEU A 315 3.68 -15.80 -5.48
N SER A 316 4.94 -16.15 -5.16
CA SER A 316 5.50 -17.52 -5.31
C SER A 316 5.26 -18.40 -4.10
#